data_AF-A0A7Z9V078-F1
#
_entry.id   AF-A0A7Z9V078-F1
#
_cell.length_a   1.000
_cell.length_b   1.000
_cell.length_c   1.000
_cell.angle_alpha   90.00
_cell.angle_beta   90.00
_cell.angle_gamma   90.00
#
_symmetry.space_group_name_H-M   'P 1'
#
loop_
_entity.id
_entity.type
_entity.pdbx_description
1 polymer ?
#
loop_
_entity_poly.entity_id
_entity_poly.type
_entity_poly.pdbx_seq_one_letter_code
_entity_poly.pdbx_strand_id
1 'polypeptide(L)'
;MIKYDNPAEDNDFNCSDYCLSPREFFEKRRTSKRPYVFDLRSSEAHEEENIPGSLSLPIEHFETSIYQMPFAGDILPYGGEDGEVLTAAEILYDNGFDSFNYTDSYEALFSNADATYLTITSDAHKKIDDELQNSDELKAVQIIIEPTSPLKAIYRPELVISAQEGSIKLEVDGVEIFTERKTASYLEGTIIEINDEGHLEVRNPNLSISKLNGSLEEQIQLMLDEQVNPMLASHGGNVMLEGIKDSSAYVRFGGGCQGCSMIDTTVKQGVEVMLKEAIPELVGVYDVTDHSEGESPFFTG
;
A
#
# COMPACT_ATOMS: atom_id res chain seq x y z
N MET A 1 -34.09 -49.50 -18.39
CA MET A 1 -34.05 -48.95 -17.01
C MET A 1 -32.75 -48.19 -16.91
N ILE A 2 -32.86 -46.86 -16.89
CA ILE A 2 -31.76 -45.91 -17.04
C ILE A 2 -30.88 -46.00 -15.79
N LYS A 3 -29.56 -46.20 -15.98
CA LYS A 3 -28.57 -46.04 -14.91
C LYS A 3 -28.49 -44.54 -14.61
N TYR A 4 -28.74 -44.16 -13.37
CA TYR A 4 -28.33 -42.85 -12.88
C TYR A 4 -26.83 -42.92 -12.65
N ASP A 5 -26.07 -42.35 -13.58
CA ASP A 5 -24.70 -41.93 -13.28
C ASP A 5 -24.82 -40.77 -12.29
N ASN A 6 -24.21 -40.93 -11.13
CA ASN A 6 -24.08 -39.90 -10.12
C ASN A 6 -22.92 -38.98 -10.57
N PRO A 7 -23.15 -37.71 -10.94
CA PRO A 7 -22.06 -36.80 -11.24
C PRO A 7 -21.61 -36.17 -9.92
N ALA A 8 -20.98 -36.98 -9.07
CA ALA A 8 -20.01 -36.45 -8.13
C ALA A 8 -18.68 -36.55 -8.88
N GLU A 9 -18.43 -35.60 -9.79
CA GLU A 9 -17.07 -35.36 -10.25
C GLU A 9 -16.29 -34.81 -9.05
N ASP A 10 -15.16 -35.41 -8.74
CA ASP A 10 -14.16 -34.95 -7.77
C ASP A 10 -13.93 -33.44 -7.97
N ASN A 11 -14.48 -32.64 -7.07
CA ASN A 11 -14.15 -31.22 -6.96
C ASN A 11 -13.50 -31.00 -5.59
N ASP A 12 -12.59 -31.90 -5.21
CA ASP A 12 -11.78 -31.76 -4.01
C ASP A 12 -10.86 -30.54 -4.16
N PHE A 13 -10.83 -29.69 -3.14
CA PHE A 13 -9.96 -28.51 -3.10
C PHE A 13 -8.49 -28.92 -3.22
N ASN A 14 -7.79 -28.38 -4.22
CA ASN A 14 -6.35 -28.57 -4.39
C ASN A 14 -5.62 -27.23 -4.19
N CYS A 15 -4.89 -27.12 -3.09
CA CYS A 15 -4.22 -25.89 -2.68
C CYS A 15 -3.19 -25.39 -3.71
N SER A 16 -2.54 -26.29 -4.46
CA SER A 16 -1.55 -25.90 -5.48
C SER A 16 -2.14 -25.09 -6.63
N ASP A 17 -3.45 -25.20 -6.88
CA ASP A 17 -4.10 -24.56 -8.02
C ASP A 17 -4.35 -23.06 -7.76
N TYR A 18 -4.28 -22.64 -6.50
CA TYR A 18 -4.54 -21.27 -6.05
C TYR A 18 -3.31 -20.58 -5.45
N CYS A 19 -2.28 -21.34 -5.07
CA CYS A 19 -1.02 -20.78 -4.57
C CYS A 19 -0.22 -20.14 -5.71
N LEU A 20 0.19 -18.89 -5.50
CA LEU A 20 1.06 -18.12 -6.38
C LEU A 20 2.44 -18.00 -5.75
N SER A 21 3.47 -18.00 -6.59
CA SER A 21 4.76 -17.48 -6.15
C SER A 21 4.62 -16.01 -5.72
N PRO A 22 5.52 -15.48 -4.86
CA PRO A 22 5.52 -14.06 -4.51
C PRO A 22 5.48 -13.13 -5.72
N ARG A 23 6.21 -13.51 -6.77
CA ARG A 23 6.21 -12.83 -8.06
C ARG A 23 4.83 -12.78 -8.71
N GLU A 24 4.19 -13.93 -8.87
CA GLU A 24 2.87 -14.01 -9.51
C GLU A 24 1.79 -13.32 -8.67
N PHE A 25 1.91 -13.37 -7.34
CA PHE A 25 1.02 -12.66 -6.42
C PHE A 25 1.05 -11.15 -6.67
N PHE A 26 2.24 -10.56 -6.75
CA PHE A 26 2.40 -9.14 -7.02
C PHE A 26 2.01 -8.75 -8.45
N GLU A 27 2.37 -9.56 -9.45
CA GLU A 27 1.90 -9.36 -10.83
C GLU A 27 0.36 -9.36 -10.90
N LYS A 28 -0.30 -10.28 -10.20
CA LYS A 28 -1.76 -10.37 -10.14
C LYS A 28 -2.37 -9.18 -9.39
N ARG A 29 -1.80 -8.78 -8.24
CA ARG A 29 -2.21 -7.57 -7.50
C ARG A 29 -2.20 -6.33 -8.39
N ARG A 30 -1.13 -6.12 -9.17
CA ARG A 30 -0.97 -4.95 -10.03
C ARG A 30 -1.86 -4.95 -11.28
N THR A 31 -2.13 -6.13 -11.85
CA THR A 31 -2.87 -6.25 -13.11
C THR A 31 -4.36 -6.47 -12.91
N SER A 32 -4.79 -6.89 -11.72
CA SER A 32 -6.20 -6.98 -11.37
C SER A 32 -6.87 -5.61 -11.43
N LYS A 33 -8.10 -5.58 -11.95
CA LYS A 33 -8.94 -4.38 -11.92
C LYS A 33 -9.46 -4.07 -10.52
N ARG A 34 -9.58 -5.09 -9.67
CA ARG A 34 -10.15 -5.02 -8.31
C ARG A 34 -9.45 -6.06 -7.42
N PRO A 35 -8.18 -5.81 -7.04
CA PRO A 35 -7.48 -6.65 -6.08
C PRO A 35 -7.98 -6.34 -4.67
N TYR A 36 -8.38 -7.37 -3.93
CA TYR A 36 -8.68 -7.29 -2.50
C TYR A 36 -7.63 -8.08 -1.73
N VAL A 37 -6.65 -7.36 -1.19
CA VAL A 37 -5.53 -7.97 -0.47
C VAL A 37 -5.88 -8.06 1.01
N PHE A 38 -5.84 -9.27 1.57
CA PHE A 38 -6.14 -9.50 2.99
C PHE A 38 -4.91 -10.04 3.71
N ASP A 39 -4.61 -9.46 4.87
CA ASP A 39 -3.60 -9.94 5.80
C ASP A 39 -4.27 -10.81 6.86
N LEU A 40 -3.98 -12.11 6.84
CA LEU A 40 -4.61 -13.10 7.72
C LEU A 40 -3.87 -13.28 9.05
N ARG A 41 -2.74 -12.57 9.24
CA ARG A 41 -1.98 -12.57 10.49
C ARG A 41 -2.74 -11.79 11.58
N SER A 42 -2.20 -11.80 12.79
CA SER A 42 -2.75 -10.99 13.87
C SER A 42 -2.76 -9.50 13.52
N SER A 43 -3.68 -8.74 14.12
CA SER A 43 -3.77 -7.30 13.88
C SER A 43 -2.50 -6.57 14.31
N GLU A 44 -1.82 -7.04 15.37
CA GLU A 44 -0.53 -6.50 15.80
C GLU A 44 0.56 -6.71 14.74
N ALA A 45 0.64 -7.91 14.15
CA ALA A 45 1.61 -8.19 13.09
C ALA A 45 1.35 -7.33 11.84
N HIS A 46 0.07 -7.09 11.51
CA HIS A 46 -0.33 -6.21 10.42
C HIS A 46 0.05 -4.73 10.69
N GLU A 47 -0.17 -4.25 11.92
CA GLU A 47 0.20 -2.88 12.32
C GLU A 47 1.72 -2.66 12.30
N GLU A 48 2.50 -3.68 12.63
CA GLU A 48 3.96 -3.61 12.61
C GLU A 48 4.52 -3.56 11.18
N GLU A 49 4.11 -4.49 10.31
CA GLU A 49 4.59 -4.60 8.93
C GLU A 49 3.50 -5.22 8.05
N ASN A 50 3.16 -4.64 6.89
CA ASN A 50 2.14 -5.16 5.98
C ASN A 50 2.43 -4.83 4.52
N ILE A 51 1.67 -5.46 3.60
CA ILE A 51 1.62 -5.03 2.20
C ILE A 51 0.78 -3.74 2.12
N PRO A 52 1.26 -2.66 1.46
CA PRO A 52 0.52 -1.41 1.35
C PRO A 52 -0.91 -1.61 0.84
N GLY A 53 -1.89 -1.06 1.54
CA GLY A 53 -3.31 -1.18 1.19
C GLY A 53 -3.94 -2.55 1.42
N SER A 54 -3.26 -3.50 2.09
CA SER A 54 -3.91 -4.72 2.55
C SER A 54 -4.86 -4.43 3.71
N LEU A 55 -5.90 -5.24 3.82
CA LEU A 55 -6.88 -5.18 4.89
C LEU A 55 -6.54 -6.21 5.95
N SER A 56 -6.40 -5.77 7.20
CA SER A 56 -6.30 -6.69 8.34
C SER A 56 -7.58 -7.51 8.47
N LEU A 57 -7.46 -8.83 8.34
CA LEU A 57 -8.54 -9.78 8.56
C LEU A 57 -7.95 -11.06 9.16
N PRO A 58 -7.62 -11.06 10.46
CA PRO A 58 -7.06 -12.22 11.14
C PRO A 58 -7.89 -13.47 10.88
N ILE A 59 -7.21 -14.62 10.71
CA ILE A 59 -7.84 -15.86 10.28
C ILE A 59 -9.03 -16.29 11.15
N GLU A 60 -9.01 -16.00 12.46
CA GLU A 60 -10.09 -16.29 13.41
C GLU A 60 -11.40 -15.54 13.11
N HIS A 61 -11.34 -14.47 12.31
CA HIS A 61 -12.46 -13.65 11.89
C HIS A 61 -12.82 -13.85 10.41
N PHE A 62 -12.06 -14.66 9.67
CA PHE A 62 -12.22 -14.82 8.24
C PHE A 62 -13.55 -15.45 7.86
N GLU A 63 -13.91 -16.59 8.48
CA GLU A 63 -15.15 -17.33 8.19
C GLU A 63 -16.40 -16.47 8.46
N THR A 64 -16.43 -15.72 9.57
CA THR A 64 -17.57 -14.87 9.92
C THR A 64 -17.69 -13.65 9.01
N SER A 65 -16.60 -13.22 8.39
CA SER A 65 -16.54 -12.05 7.51
C SER A 65 -16.88 -12.37 6.06
N ILE A 66 -17.01 -13.64 5.69
CA ILE A 66 -17.21 -14.07 4.30
C ILE A 66 -18.40 -13.42 3.60
N TYR A 67 -19.49 -13.18 4.34
CA TYR A 67 -20.71 -12.55 3.82
C TYR A 67 -20.54 -11.06 3.51
N GLN A 68 -19.49 -10.43 4.06
CA GLN A 68 -19.14 -9.04 3.81
C GLN A 68 -18.05 -8.91 2.75
N MET A 69 -17.43 -10.02 2.34
CA MET A 69 -16.37 -10.02 1.33
C MET A 69 -16.93 -9.70 -0.05
N PRO A 70 -16.13 -9.06 -0.92
CA PRO A 70 -16.55 -8.75 -2.28
C PRO A 70 -16.68 -10.04 -3.10
N PHE A 71 -17.89 -10.33 -3.57
CA PHE A 71 -18.16 -11.47 -4.46
C PHE A 71 -17.63 -11.29 -5.90
N ALA A 72 -17.02 -10.14 -6.21
CA ALA A 72 -16.46 -9.85 -7.53
C ALA A 72 -15.13 -9.07 -7.40
N GLY A 73 -14.08 -9.60 -8.01
CA GLY A 73 -12.71 -9.10 -7.90
C GLY A 73 -11.77 -10.26 -7.60
N ASP A 74 -10.46 -10.00 -7.58
CA ASP A 74 -9.47 -11.00 -7.21
C ASP A 74 -9.20 -10.89 -5.71
N ILE A 75 -9.54 -11.93 -4.95
CA ILE A 75 -9.22 -12.01 -3.53
C ILE A 75 -7.80 -12.55 -3.37
N LEU A 76 -6.96 -11.81 -2.67
CA LEU A 76 -5.53 -12.06 -2.54
C LEU A 76 -5.12 -12.13 -1.06
N PRO A 77 -5.41 -13.23 -0.34
CA PRO A 77 -4.98 -13.37 1.04
C PRO A 77 -3.49 -13.73 1.12
N TYR A 78 -2.82 -13.24 2.16
CA TYR A 78 -1.52 -13.72 2.62
C TYR A 78 -1.55 -13.87 4.15
N GLY A 79 -0.68 -14.71 4.70
CA GLY A 79 -0.68 -15.03 6.13
C GLY A 79 0.73 -15.15 6.71
N GLY A 80 0.82 -15.75 7.89
CA GLY A 80 2.07 -16.16 8.50
C GLY A 80 2.55 -17.49 7.93
N GLU A 81 3.36 -18.20 8.73
CA GLU A 81 3.82 -19.56 8.41
C GLU A 81 2.96 -20.64 9.12
N ASP A 82 1.82 -20.24 9.72
CA ASP A 82 1.01 -21.08 10.60
C ASP A 82 -0.20 -21.73 9.89
N GLY A 83 -0.28 -21.61 8.55
CA GLY A 83 -1.30 -22.26 7.73
C GLY A 83 -2.60 -21.47 7.56
N GLU A 84 -2.60 -20.18 7.91
CA GLU A 84 -3.77 -19.29 7.80
C GLU A 84 -4.30 -19.24 6.36
N VAL A 85 -3.40 -19.14 5.38
CA VAL A 85 -3.75 -19.04 3.95
C VAL A 85 -4.44 -20.29 3.41
N LEU A 86 -4.06 -21.48 3.90
CA LEU A 86 -4.69 -22.74 3.48
C LEU A 86 -6.12 -22.82 4.01
N THR A 87 -6.32 -22.44 5.27
CA THR A 87 -7.64 -22.41 5.90
C THR A 87 -8.55 -21.42 5.18
N ALA A 88 -8.06 -20.20 4.90
CA ALA A 88 -8.83 -19.20 4.17
C ALA A 88 -9.17 -19.63 2.74
N ALA A 89 -8.23 -20.26 2.03
CA ALA A 89 -8.44 -20.74 0.67
C ALA A 89 -9.51 -21.84 0.60
N GLU A 90 -9.50 -22.77 1.55
CA GLU A 90 -10.51 -23.85 1.65
C GLU A 90 -11.91 -23.25 1.96
N ILE A 91 -11.98 -22.28 2.88
CA ILE A 91 -13.22 -21.54 3.18
C ILE A 91 -13.75 -20.80 1.93
N LEU A 92 -12.89 -20.10 1.18
CA LEU A 92 -13.30 -19.39 -0.03
C LEU A 92 -13.83 -20.36 -1.10
N TYR A 93 -13.14 -21.49 -1.29
CA TYR A 93 -13.54 -22.53 -2.23
C TYR A 93 -14.91 -23.12 -1.88
N ASP A 94 -15.11 -23.54 -0.63
CA ASP A 94 -16.35 -24.14 -0.15
C ASP A 94 -17.55 -23.19 -0.23
N ASN A 95 -17.31 -21.88 -0.16
CA ASN A 95 -18.33 -20.84 -0.29
C ASN A 95 -18.51 -20.33 -1.73
N GLY A 96 -17.85 -20.95 -2.71
CA GLY A 96 -18.08 -20.69 -4.13
C GLY A 96 -17.48 -19.37 -4.63
N PHE A 97 -16.37 -18.92 -4.06
CA PHE A 97 -15.63 -17.79 -4.61
C PHE A 97 -14.90 -18.21 -5.89
N ASP A 98 -15.27 -17.60 -7.01
CA ASP A 98 -14.75 -17.97 -8.34
C ASP A 98 -13.33 -17.45 -8.64
N SER A 99 -12.81 -16.54 -7.82
CA SER A 99 -11.53 -15.87 -8.08
C SER A 99 -10.79 -15.48 -6.79
N PHE A 100 -9.88 -16.36 -6.38
CA PHE A 100 -8.93 -16.07 -5.31
C PHE A 100 -7.59 -16.72 -5.60
N ASN A 101 -6.52 -16.14 -5.05
CA ASN A 101 -5.18 -16.69 -5.11
C ASN A 101 -4.39 -16.21 -3.90
N TYR A 102 -3.53 -17.03 -3.33
CA TYR A 102 -2.75 -16.66 -2.15
C TYR A 102 -1.26 -16.88 -2.38
N THR A 103 -0.44 -16.32 -1.49
CA THR A 103 1.01 -16.60 -1.42
C THR A 103 1.30 -17.28 -0.08
N ASP A 104 2.40 -18.04 0.00
CA ASP A 104 2.73 -18.86 1.16
C ASP A 104 2.73 -18.09 2.49
N SER A 105 3.51 -17.01 2.59
CA SER A 105 3.60 -16.19 3.79
C SER A 105 4.06 -14.76 3.48
N TYR A 106 3.85 -13.84 4.42
CA TYR A 106 4.44 -12.51 4.40
C TYR A 106 5.97 -12.57 4.26
N GLU A 107 6.61 -13.49 4.97
CA GLU A 107 8.07 -13.69 4.93
C GLU A 107 8.57 -14.15 3.55
N ALA A 108 7.80 -15.02 2.89
CA ALA A 108 8.13 -15.51 1.55
C ALA A 108 8.23 -14.36 0.54
N LEU A 109 7.50 -13.25 0.75
CA LEU A 109 7.55 -12.06 -0.09
C LEU A 109 8.92 -11.36 -0.09
N PHE A 110 9.81 -11.63 0.86
CA PHE A 110 11.14 -10.98 0.90
C PHE A 110 12.28 -11.95 0.60
N SER A 111 11.99 -13.24 0.50
CA SER A 111 12.99 -14.29 0.37
C SER A 111 13.68 -14.31 -1.01
N ASN A 112 13.04 -13.78 -2.06
CA ASN A 112 13.58 -13.69 -3.42
C ASN A 112 13.05 -12.43 -4.13
N ALA A 113 13.69 -11.27 -3.95
CA ALA A 113 13.34 -10.08 -4.75
C ALA A 113 13.78 -10.27 -6.20
N ASP A 114 12.83 -10.59 -7.07
CA ASP A 114 13.00 -10.65 -8.52
C ASP A 114 12.61 -9.29 -9.15
N ALA A 115 12.83 -9.11 -10.46
CA ALA A 115 12.53 -7.91 -11.25
C ALA A 115 11.08 -7.40 -11.15
N THR A 116 10.17 -8.17 -10.54
CA THR A 116 8.80 -7.76 -10.24
C THR A 116 8.67 -6.86 -9.03
N TYR A 117 9.65 -6.85 -8.12
CA TYR A 117 9.69 -5.89 -7.02
C TYR A 117 10.21 -4.56 -7.53
N LEU A 118 11.32 -4.57 -8.27
CA LEU A 118 12.00 -3.35 -8.67
C LEU A 118 12.56 -3.49 -10.08
N THR A 119 12.46 -2.42 -10.87
CA THR A 119 13.04 -2.34 -12.21
C THR A 119 14.03 -1.17 -12.27
N ILE A 120 15.19 -1.40 -12.90
CA ILE A 120 16.17 -0.34 -13.17
C ILE A 120 16.14 -0.05 -14.67
N THR A 121 15.86 1.20 -15.05
CA THR A 121 15.94 1.59 -16.48
C THR A 121 17.38 1.54 -16.98
N SER A 122 17.59 1.33 -18.28
CA SER A 122 18.95 1.20 -18.84
C SER A 122 19.83 2.43 -18.61
N ASP A 123 19.26 3.63 -18.64
CA ASP A 123 20.00 4.88 -18.38
C ASP A 123 20.37 5.03 -16.90
N ALA A 124 19.46 4.63 -15.99
CA ALA A 124 19.75 4.62 -14.56
C ALA A 124 20.81 3.57 -14.21
N HIS A 125 20.71 2.37 -14.79
CA HIS A 125 21.68 1.30 -14.61
C HIS A 125 23.09 1.77 -15.00
N LYS A 126 23.23 2.36 -16.19
CA LYS A 126 24.50 2.94 -16.64
C LYS A 126 25.02 4.02 -15.69
N LYS A 127 24.15 4.91 -15.22
CA LYS A 127 24.57 5.98 -14.29
C LYS A 127 25.05 5.41 -12.96
N ILE A 128 24.35 4.42 -12.41
CA ILE A 128 24.74 3.72 -11.19
C ILE A 128 26.10 3.06 -11.39
N ASP A 129 26.28 2.31 -12.48
CA ASP A 129 27.56 1.66 -12.79
C ASP A 129 28.70 2.68 -12.90
N ASP A 130 28.48 3.79 -13.61
CA ASP A 130 29.48 4.86 -13.75
C ASP A 130 29.84 5.46 -12.38
N GLU A 131 28.87 5.72 -11.49
CA GLU A 131 29.12 6.30 -10.17
C GLU A 131 29.79 5.31 -9.20
N LEU A 132 29.41 4.03 -9.25
CA LEU A 132 30.01 2.96 -8.44
C LEU A 132 31.44 2.64 -8.90
N GLN A 133 31.74 2.65 -10.20
CA GLN A 133 33.10 2.40 -10.70
C GLN A 133 34.06 3.56 -10.45
N ASN A 134 33.54 4.79 -10.37
CA ASN A 134 34.35 5.99 -10.12
C ASN A 134 34.58 6.28 -8.62
N SER A 135 34.09 5.42 -7.74
CA SER A 135 34.26 5.54 -6.29
C SER A 135 34.73 4.23 -5.67
N ASP A 136 35.84 4.27 -4.92
CA ASP A 136 36.26 3.11 -4.12
C ASP A 136 35.39 2.90 -2.86
N GLU A 137 34.54 3.89 -2.54
CA GLU A 137 33.71 3.92 -1.34
C GLU A 137 32.30 3.39 -1.62
N LEU A 138 31.67 3.78 -2.73
CA LEU A 138 30.28 3.44 -3.04
C LEU A 138 30.17 2.03 -3.63
N LYS A 139 29.19 1.24 -3.17
CA LYS A 139 29.03 -0.16 -3.58
C LYS A 139 27.61 -0.59 -3.91
N ALA A 140 26.61 0.18 -3.47
CA ALA A 140 25.22 -0.18 -3.57
C ALA A 140 24.32 1.06 -3.64
N VAL A 141 23.04 0.84 -3.96
CA VAL A 141 21.99 1.84 -3.85
C VAL A 141 21.15 1.54 -2.61
N GLN A 142 21.01 2.50 -1.71
CA GLN A 142 19.99 2.51 -0.68
C GLN A 142 18.74 3.19 -1.22
N ILE A 143 17.59 2.52 -1.11
CA ILE A 143 16.29 3.14 -1.30
C ILE A 143 15.73 3.45 0.09
N ILE A 144 15.49 4.73 0.33
CA ILE A 144 14.81 5.22 1.52
C ILE A 144 13.35 5.41 1.13
N ILE A 145 12.46 4.76 1.87
CA ILE A 145 11.02 4.83 1.66
C ILE A 145 10.39 5.38 2.93
N GLU A 146 9.63 6.46 2.78
CA GLU A 146 8.89 7.09 3.86
C GLU A 146 7.39 7.01 3.56
N PRO A 147 6.68 6.00 4.10
CA PRO A 147 5.23 5.93 4.00
C PRO A 147 4.57 7.17 4.60
N THR A 148 3.69 7.81 3.82
CA THR A 148 2.88 8.94 4.28
C THR A 148 1.42 8.54 4.50
N SER A 149 0.99 7.43 3.91
CA SER A 149 -0.27 6.74 4.19
C SER A 149 -0.14 5.25 3.85
N PRO A 150 -1.14 4.40 4.17
CA PRO A 150 -1.11 2.99 3.77
C PRO A 150 -1.01 2.75 2.25
N LEU A 151 -1.28 3.77 1.43
CA LEU A 151 -1.29 3.69 -0.03
C LEU A 151 -0.25 4.60 -0.69
N LYS A 152 0.48 5.42 0.09
CA LYS A 152 1.42 6.40 -0.46
C LYS A 152 2.72 6.49 0.33
N ALA A 153 3.82 6.68 -0.38
CA ALA A 153 5.15 6.87 0.18
C ALA A 153 6.00 7.82 -0.67
N ILE A 154 6.99 8.42 -0.02
CA ILE A 154 8.08 9.17 -0.66
C ILE A 154 9.28 8.23 -0.80
N TYR A 155 9.94 8.28 -1.95
CA TYR A 155 11.08 7.42 -2.28
C TYR A 155 12.30 8.30 -2.56
N ARG A 156 13.45 7.91 -2.02
CA ARG A 156 14.73 8.60 -2.26
C ARG A 156 15.86 7.58 -2.48
N PRO A 157 16.65 7.71 -3.56
CA PRO A 157 17.88 6.95 -3.71
C PRO A 157 19.05 7.63 -2.99
N GLU A 158 19.91 6.81 -2.41
CA GLU A 158 21.25 7.21 -1.96
C GLU A 158 22.27 6.16 -2.42
N LEU A 159 23.44 6.57 -2.90
CA LEU A 159 24.54 5.63 -3.08
C LEU A 159 25.27 5.43 -1.76
N VAL A 160 25.50 4.17 -1.38
CA VAL A 160 26.05 3.81 -0.07
C VAL A 160 27.20 2.82 -0.19
N ILE A 161 28.04 2.81 0.85
CA ILE A 161 29.19 1.90 1.00
C ILE A 161 28.75 0.50 1.44
N SER A 162 27.73 0.44 2.29
CA SER A 162 27.20 -0.78 2.89
C SER A 162 25.74 -0.56 3.34
N ALA A 163 25.04 -1.66 3.61
CA ALA A 163 23.70 -1.63 4.18
C ALA A 163 23.63 -0.81 5.47
N GLN A 164 22.53 -0.08 5.65
CA GLN A 164 22.17 0.48 6.95
C GLN A 164 21.68 -0.63 7.90
N GLU A 165 21.78 -0.42 9.21
CA GLU A 165 21.29 -1.39 10.20
C GLU A 165 19.79 -1.66 10.01
N GLY A 166 19.37 -2.93 10.05
CA GLY A 166 17.98 -3.32 9.82
C GLY A 166 17.54 -3.29 8.35
N SER A 167 18.44 -2.98 7.42
CA SER A 167 18.15 -3.09 5.99
C SER A 167 18.19 -4.55 5.51
N ILE A 168 17.31 -4.86 4.58
CA ILE A 168 17.41 -6.06 3.75
C ILE A 168 18.23 -5.77 2.50
N LYS A 169 18.82 -6.82 1.92
CA LYS A 169 19.59 -6.76 0.67
C LYS A 169 18.81 -7.43 -0.44
N LEU A 170 18.68 -6.74 -1.56
CA LEU A 170 18.14 -7.24 -2.82
C LEU A 170 19.22 -7.11 -3.90
N GLU A 171 19.19 -7.97 -4.92
CA GLU A 171 20.06 -7.86 -6.09
C GLU A 171 19.18 -7.76 -7.33
N VAL A 172 19.31 -6.66 -8.08
CA VAL A 172 18.52 -6.39 -9.28
C VAL A 172 19.44 -6.01 -10.41
N ASP A 173 19.42 -6.78 -11.49
CA ASP A 173 20.28 -6.57 -12.67
C ASP A 173 21.77 -6.39 -12.33
N GLY A 174 22.25 -7.12 -11.31
CA GLY A 174 23.63 -7.06 -10.82
C GLY A 174 23.96 -5.86 -9.91
N VAL A 175 22.98 -5.01 -9.60
CA VAL A 175 23.10 -3.90 -8.65
C VAL A 175 22.61 -4.35 -7.27
N GLU A 176 23.42 -4.14 -6.24
CA GLU A 176 23.00 -4.34 -4.86
C GLU A 176 22.10 -3.18 -4.40
N ILE A 177 20.89 -3.52 -3.96
CA ILE A 177 19.90 -2.58 -3.43
C ILE A 177 19.65 -2.87 -1.96
N PHE A 178 19.68 -1.83 -1.13
CA PHE A 178 19.31 -1.89 0.28
C PHE A 178 18.03 -1.10 0.55
N THR A 179 17.19 -1.59 1.44
CA THR A 179 16.01 -0.88 1.97
C THR A 179 15.76 -1.31 3.40
N GLU A 180 15.11 -0.48 4.21
CA GLU A 180 14.64 -0.93 5.51
C GLU A 180 13.61 -2.06 5.36
N ARG A 181 13.68 -3.06 6.25
CA ARG A 181 12.75 -4.18 6.25
C ARG A 181 11.29 -3.74 6.37
N LYS A 182 11.02 -2.81 7.30
CA LYS A 182 9.67 -2.31 7.61
C LYS A 182 8.97 -1.69 6.41
N THR A 183 9.72 -1.17 5.44
CA THR A 183 9.19 -0.50 4.25
C THR A 183 9.44 -1.30 2.98
N ALA A 184 10.04 -2.49 3.07
CA ALA A 184 10.34 -3.33 1.92
C ALA A 184 9.10 -3.69 1.09
N SER A 185 7.92 -3.79 1.71
CA SER A 185 6.66 -4.07 1.03
C SER A 185 6.20 -2.94 0.09
N TYR A 186 6.70 -1.71 0.27
CA TYR A 186 6.47 -0.57 -0.62
C TYR A 186 7.36 -0.59 -1.87
N LEU A 187 8.31 -1.53 -1.96
CA LEU A 187 9.15 -1.64 -3.14
C LEU A 187 8.39 -2.18 -4.34
N GLU A 188 7.34 -2.97 -4.17
CA GLU A 188 6.70 -3.64 -5.31
C GLU A 188 6.25 -2.69 -6.42
N GLY A 189 6.76 -2.91 -7.64
CA GLY A 189 6.48 -2.07 -8.80
C GLY A 189 7.29 -0.77 -8.83
N THR A 190 8.31 -0.64 -7.98
CA THR A 190 9.20 0.53 -7.95
C THR A 190 10.14 0.52 -9.14
N ILE A 191 10.38 1.71 -9.68
CA ILE A 191 11.23 1.96 -10.84
C ILE A 191 12.35 2.89 -10.39
N ILE A 192 13.59 2.49 -10.68
CA ILE A 192 14.76 3.36 -10.60
C ILE A 192 15.03 3.91 -12.00
N GLU A 193 14.94 5.21 -12.16
CA GLU A 193 15.11 5.89 -13.45
C GLU A 193 15.89 7.19 -13.35
N ILE A 194 16.11 7.82 -14.50
CA ILE A 194 16.69 9.15 -14.59
C ILE A 194 15.56 10.14 -14.86
N ASN A 195 15.45 11.17 -14.02
CA ASN A 195 14.48 12.23 -14.23
C ASN A 195 14.91 13.21 -15.35
N ASP A 196 14.03 14.17 -15.68
CA ASP A 196 14.27 15.16 -16.74
C ASP A 196 15.52 16.03 -16.52
N GLU A 197 16.02 16.12 -15.29
CA GLU A 197 17.23 16.87 -14.91
C GLU A 197 18.51 16.02 -14.98
N GLY A 198 18.39 14.73 -15.32
CA GLY A 198 19.53 13.81 -15.38
C GLY A 198 19.92 13.22 -14.02
N HIS A 199 19.11 13.38 -12.98
CA HIS A 199 19.36 12.82 -11.64
C HIS A 199 18.68 11.47 -11.47
N LEU A 200 19.28 10.61 -10.63
CA LEU A 200 18.69 9.34 -10.24
C LEU A 200 17.42 9.62 -9.42
N GLU A 201 16.32 8.98 -9.82
CA GLU A 201 15.03 9.06 -9.17
C GLU A 201 14.52 7.64 -8.90
N VAL A 202 13.83 7.47 -7.78
CA VAL A 202 13.12 6.23 -7.45
C VAL A 202 11.66 6.60 -7.33
N ARG A 203 10.79 5.90 -8.07
CA ARG A 203 9.35 6.12 -8.00
C ARG A 203 8.59 4.81 -8.09
N ASN A 204 7.45 4.75 -7.43
CA ASN A 204 6.48 3.70 -7.58
C ASN A 204 5.22 4.29 -8.25
N PRO A 205 4.84 3.90 -9.48
CA PRO A 205 3.70 4.50 -10.16
C PRO A 205 2.37 4.43 -9.39
N ASN A 206 2.21 3.46 -8.49
CA ASN A 206 0.99 3.27 -7.71
C ASN A 206 1.09 3.86 -6.30
N LEU A 207 2.28 3.79 -5.69
CA LEU A 207 2.50 4.17 -4.29
C LEU A 207 3.25 5.50 -4.12
N SER A 208 3.86 6.06 -5.16
CA SER A 208 4.38 7.43 -5.06
C SER A 208 3.26 8.44 -5.01
N ILE A 209 3.50 9.51 -4.26
CA ILE A 209 2.67 10.70 -4.31
C ILE A 209 2.81 11.31 -5.70
N SER A 210 1.68 11.58 -6.35
CA SER A 210 1.68 12.28 -7.62
C SER A 210 2.39 13.63 -7.47
N LYS A 211 3.25 13.96 -8.44
CA LYS A 211 3.98 15.24 -8.43
C LYS A 211 2.97 16.39 -8.37
N LEU A 212 3.09 17.23 -7.33
CA LEU A 212 2.27 18.41 -7.15
C LEU A 212 2.60 19.41 -8.26
N ASN A 213 1.68 19.56 -9.21
CA ASN A 213 1.76 20.51 -10.31
C ASN A 213 0.39 21.19 -10.47
N GLY A 214 0.38 22.32 -11.19
CA GLY A 214 -0.84 23.07 -11.44
C GLY A 214 -1.12 24.13 -10.37
N SER A 215 -2.38 24.55 -10.30
CA SER A 215 -2.87 25.54 -9.34
C SER A 215 -2.80 25.03 -7.90
N LEU A 216 -2.77 25.96 -6.94
CA LEU A 216 -2.83 25.64 -5.51
C LEU A 216 -4.04 24.75 -5.17
N GLU A 217 -5.17 24.96 -5.84
CA GLU A 217 -6.37 24.14 -5.70
C GLU A 217 -6.16 22.69 -6.12
N GLU A 218 -5.58 22.47 -7.30
CA GLU A 218 -5.27 21.14 -7.81
C GLU A 218 -4.27 20.41 -6.91
N GLN A 219 -3.26 21.13 -6.40
CA GLN A 219 -2.27 20.55 -5.48
C GLN A 219 -2.89 20.15 -4.14
N ILE A 220 -3.74 21.00 -3.53
CA ILE A 220 -4.42 20.68 -2.28
C ILE A 220 -5.38 19.52 -2.51
N GLN A 221 -6.18 19.54 -3.57
CA GLN A 221 -7.13 18.47 -3.87
C GLN A 221 -6.41 17.13 -4.04
N LEU A 222 -5.29 17.11 -4.77
CA LEU A 222 -4.46 15.92 -4.95
C LEU A 222 -3.94 15.38 -3.60
N MET A 223 -3.47 16.25 -2.71
CA MET A 223 -3.03 15.87 -1.37
C MET A 223 -4.18 15.32 -0.51
N LEU A 224 -5.36 15.94 -0.59
CA LEU A 224 -6.53 15.45 0.11
C LEU A 224 -6.92 14.05 -0.37
N ASP A 225 -6.92 13.82 -1.67
CA ASP A 225 -7.33 12.55 -2.27
C ASP A 225 -6.31 11.44 -2.07
N GLU A 226 -5.02 11.73 -2.22
CA GLU A 226 -3.98 10.71 -2.18
C GLU A 226 -3.45 10.42 -0.78
N GLN A 227 -3.52 11.37 0.16
CA GLN A 227 -2.90 11.21 1.47
C GLN A 227 -3.88 11.38 2.63
N VAL A 228 -4.59 12.51 2.66
CA VAL A 228 -5.39 12.85 3.85
C VAL A 228 -6.63 11.96 3.96
N ASN A 229 -7.43 11.83 2.92
CA ASN A 229 -8.65 11.04 2.94
C ASN A 229 -8.41 9.55 3.18
N PRO A 230 -7.39 8.90 2.59
CA PRO A 230 -7.01 7.54 2.95
C PRO A 230 -6.75 7.35 4.44
N MET A 231 -6.05 8.30 5.09
CA MET A 231 -5.78 8.25 6.54
C MET A 231 -7.06 8.44 7.38
N LEU A 232 -7.93 9.37 6.98
CA LEU A 232 -9.18 9.63 7.69
C LEU A 232 -10.19 8.50 7.54
N ALA A 233 -10.19 7.82 6.38
CA ALA A 233 -11.11 6.72 6.09
C ALA A 233 -10.94 5.55 7.06
N SER A 234 -9.72 5.27 7.53
CA SER A 234 -9.46 4.27 8.58
C SER A 234 -10.21 4.55 9.89
N HIS A 235 -10.62 5.80 10.11
CA HIS A 235 -11.40 6.23 11.27
C HIS A 235 -12.87 6.58 10.89
N GLY A 236 -13.30 6.18 9.69
CA GLY A 236 -14.65 6.44 9.17
C GLY A 236 -14.91 7.90 8.80
N GLY A 237 -13.87 8.73 8.67
CA GLY A 237 -13.98 10.15 8.35
C GLY A 237 -13.45 10.51 6.96
N ASN A 238 -13.70 11.74 6.54
CA ASN A 238 -13.14 12.34 5.33
C ASN A 238 -13.06 13.86 5.44
N VAL A 239 -12.43 14.49 4.46
CA VAL A 239 -12.31 15.94 4.31
C VAL A 239 -12.44 16.34 2.84
N MET A 240 -13.10 17.47 2.59
CA MET A 240 -13.33 18.05 1.27
C MET A 240 -12.79 19.47 1.22
N LEU A 241 -12.20 19.86 0.09
CA LEU A 241 -11.85 21.25 -0.17
C LEU A 241 -13.10 22.03 -0.60
N GLU A 242 -13.43 23.09 0.13
CA GLU A 242 -14.57 23.98 -0.16
C GLU A 242 -14.16 25.22 -0.93
N GLY A 243 -12.89 25.62 -0.82
CA GLY A 243 -12.34 26.71 -1.61
C GLY A 243 -11.03 27.24 -1.05
N ILE A 244 -10.48 28.23 -1.76
CA ILE A 244 -9.21 28.87 -1.41
C ILE A 244 -9.39 30.36 -1.38
N LYS A 245 -8.83 31.00 -0.35
CA LYS A 245 -8.77 32.45 -0.24
C LYS A 245 -7.45 32.86 0.42
N ASP A 246 -6.76 33.83 -0.17
CA ASP A 246 -5.51 34.38 0.34
C ASP A 246 -4.48 33.28 0.66
N SER A 247 -4.30 32.33 -0.28
CA SER A 247 -3.46 31.14 -0.15
C SER A 247 -3.77 30.28 1.07
N SER A 248 -5.02 30.30 1.55
CA SER A 248 -5.50 29.46 2.65
C SER A 248 -6.63 28.56 2.16
N ALA A 249 -6.57 27.29 2.56
CA ALA A 249 -7.59 26.30 2.21
C ALA A 249 -8.75 26.35 3.21
N TYR A 250 -9.97 26.28 2.71
CA TYR A 250 -11.18 26.11 3.52
C TYR A 250 -11.68 24.70 3.28
N VAL A 251 -11.78 23.90 4.32
CA VAL A 251 -12.10 22.47 4.24
C VAL A 251 -13.32 22.13 5.09
N ARG A 252 -14.06 21.12 4.67
CA ARG A 252 -15.19 20.54 5.40
C ARG A 252 -14.90 19.08 5.71
N PHE A 253 -14.95 18.72 6.98
CA PHE A 253 -14.86 17.34 7.45
C PHE A 253 -16.24 16.68 7.41
N GLY A 254 -16.23 15.37 7.14
CA GLY A 254 -17.43 14.53 7.07
C GLY A 254 -17.22 13.18 7.76
N GLY A 255 -18.29 12.38 7.82
CA GLY A 255 -18.28 11.06 8.44
C GLY A 255 -17.98 11.12 9.94
N GLY A 256 -17.17 10.19 10.45
CA GLY A 256 -16.73 10.15 11.86
C GLY A 256 -15.97 11.39 12.31
N CYS A 257 -15.42 12.19 11.39
CA CYS A 257 -14.77 13.47 11.69
C CYS A 257 -15.76 14.63 11.89
N GLN A 258 -17.03 14.48 11.50
CA GLN A 258 -18.03 15.53 11.62
C GLN A 258 -18.53 15.73 13.06
N GLY A 259 -18.77 14.64 13.81
CA GLY A 259 -19.42 14.67 15.13
C GLY A 259 -18.52 14.40 16.35
N CYS A 260 -17.20 14.32 16.19
CA CYS A 260 -16.29 13.94 17.28
C CYS A 260 -15.80 15.15 18.08
N SER A 261 -16.35 15.37 19.27
CA SER A 261 -16.03 16.49 20.16
C SER A 261 -14.60 16.50 20.73
N MET A 262 -13.79 15.44 20.52
CA MET A 262 -12.37 15.39 20.91
C MET A 262 -11.39 15.59 19.73
N ILE A 263 -11.90 15.83 18.51
CA ILE A 263 -11.10 15.87 17.27
C ILE A 263 -10.71 17.28 16.80
N ASP A 264 -11.32 18.34 17.35
CA ASP A 264 -11.24 19.74 16.86
C ASP A 264 -9.82 20.31 16.69
N THR A 265 -8.81 19.72 17.32
CA THR A 265 -7.44 20.23 17.28
C THR A 265 -6.48 19.26 16.61
N THR A 266 -6.43 17.98 17.02
CA THR A 266 -5.38 17.06 16.54
C THR A 266 -5.53 16.65 15.08
N VAL A 267 -6.74 16.31 14.62
CA VAL A 267 -6.94 15.87 13.22
C VAL A 267 -6.76 17.05 12.29
N LYS A 268 -7.42 18.17 12.58
CA LYS A 268 -7.25 19.41 11.82
C LYS A 268 -5.78 19.86 11.76
N GLN A 269 -5.07 19.83 12.88
CA GLN A 269 -3.64 20.14 12.89
C GLN A 269 -2.82 19.16 12.05
N GLY A 270 -3.13 17.86 12.11
CA GLY A 270 -2.49 16.86 11.26
C GLY A 270 -2.69 17.16 9.77
N VAL A 271 -3.92 17.45 9.35
CA VAL A 271 -4.25 17.84 7.97
C VAL A 271 -3.51 19.13 7.57
N GLU A 272 -3.49 20.15 8.44
CA GLU A 272 -2.79 21.40 8.17
C GLU A 272 -1.28 21.20 8.03
N VAL A 273 -0.66 20.41 8.91
CA VAL A 273 0.78 20.10 8.86
C VAL A 273 1.10 19.38 7.56
N MET A 274 0.38 18.29 7.23
CA MET A 274 0.60 17.53 6.00
C MET A 274 0.49 18.39 4.75
N LEU A 275 -0.55 19.24 4.67
CA LEU A 275 -0.75 20.10 3.50
C LEU A 275 0.33 21.17 3.39
N LYS A 276 0.79 21.77 4.50
CA LYS A 276 1.82 22.82 4.47
C LYS A 276 3.23 22.28 4.26
N GLU A 277 3.51 21.06 4.71
CA GLU A 277 4.77 20.37 4.41
C GLU A 277 4.87 20.05 2.92
N ALA A 278 3.76 19.58 2.31
CA ALA A 278 3.72 19.25 0.90
C ALA A 278 3.63 20.49 -0.01
N ILE A 279 2.96 21.56 0.44
CA ILE A 279 2.68 22.77 -0.33
C ILE A 279 3.18 24.00 0.46
N PRO A 280 4.47 24.37 0.34
CA PRO A 280 5.06 25.45 1.15
C PRO A 280 4.43 26.83 0.95
N GLU A 281 3.71 27.05 -0.15
CA GLU A 281 2.98 28.29 -0.44
C GLU A 281 1.61 28.40 0.27
N LEU A 282 1.14 27.31 0.89
CA LEU A 282 -0.10 27.27 1.66
C LEU A 282 0.09 27.97 3.02
N VAL A 283 -0.69 29.02 3.26
CA VAL A 283 -0.58 29.86 4.46
C VAL A 283 -1.31 29.24 5.65
N GLY A 284 -2.45 28.59 5.44
CA GLY A 284 -3.24 27.97 6.50
C GLY A 284 -4.40 27.12 5.99
N VAL A 285 -4.97 26.33 6.91
CA VAL A 285 -6.14 25.48 6.66
C VAL A 285 -7.24 25.80 7.67
N TYR A 286 -8.41 26.17 7.17
CA TYR A 286 -9.56 26.59 7.96
C TYR A 286 -10.70 25.59 7.81
N ASP A 287 -11.28 25.21 8.95
CA ASP A 287 -12.41 24.31 9.01
C ASP A 287 -13.72 25.11 8.93
N VAL A 288 -14.63 24.69 8.05
CA VAL A 288 -15.97 25.29 7.88
C VAL A 288 -17.10 24.32 8.23
N THR A 289 -16.78 23.20 8.88
CA THR A 289 -17.73 22.16 9.28
C THR A 289 -18.61 22.63 10.42
N ASP A 290 -19.89 22.28 10.36
CA ASP A 290 -20.78 22.40 11.53
C ASP A 290 -20.66 21.13 12.38
N HIS A 291 -19.76 21.16 13.36
CA HIS A 291 -19.53 20.02 14.27
C HIS A 291 -20.67 19.78 15.26
N SER A 292 -21.70 20.63 15.28
CA SER A 292 -22.88 20.42 16.12
C SER A 292 -23.89 19.44 15.49
N GLU A 293 -23.77 19.19 14.18
CA GLU A 293 -24.61 18.24 13.44
C GLU A 293 -23.78 17.01 13.03
N GLY A 294 -23.82 15.93 13.81
CA GLY A 294 -23.21 14.65 13.45
C GLY A 294 -23.67 13.51 14.34
N GLU A 295 -24.26 12.46 13.77
CA GLU A 295 -24.62 11.22 14.49
C GLU A 295 -23.53 10.17 14.27
N SER A 296 -22.98 9.65 15.37
CA SER A 296 -22.05 8.49 15.51
C SER A 296 -20.60 8.82 15.88
N PRO A 297 -20.31 9.10 17.15
CA PRO A 297 -18.99 8.87 17.70
C PRO A 297 -18.92 7.41 18.18
N PHE A 298 -18.16 6.57 17.47
CA PHE A 298 -17.79 5.19 17.82
C PHE A 298 -18.88 4.11 17.62
N PHE A 299 -18.47 3.06 16.89
CA PHE A 299 -19.07 1.74 16.71
C PHE A 299 -20.18 1.35 17.72
N THR A 300 -21.36 1.03 17.20
CA THR A 300 -22.28 0.08 17.84
C THR A 300 -22.33 -1.18 16.99
N GLY A 301 -21.71 -2.25 17.46
CA GLY A 301 -21.70 -3.57 16.84
C GLY A 301 -20.62 -4.44 17.43
#